data_AF-A0A8J4I3E8-F1
#
_entry.id   AF-A0A8J4I3E8-F1
#
_cell.length_a   1.000
_cell.length_b   1.000
_cell.length_c   1.000
_cell.angle_alpha   90.00
_cell.angle_beta   90.00
_cell.angle_gamma   90.00
#
_symmetry.space_group_name_H-M   'P 1'
#
loop_
_entity.id
_entity.type
_entity.pdbx_description
1 polymer ?
#
loop_
_entity_poly.entity_id
_entity_poly.type
_entity_poly.pdbx_seq_one_letter_code
_entity_poly.pdbx_strand_id
1 'polypeptide(L)'
;RTINLNSSLLQQVIERKREVLCILREKIITTQKCTISEHIQTEEKISGVMGCSTKIVKVSVSENGSMMKDSSVILEIPPATTIAYGVIELFIKQSGQF
;
A
#
# COMPACT_ATOMS: atom_id res chain seq x y z
N ARG A 1 23.52 -2.16 -19.64
CA ARG A 1 22.95 -0.91 -20.23
C ARG A 1 23.49 0.26 -19.42
N THR A 2 23.50 1.49 -19.93
CA THR A 2 23.92 2.67 -19.17
C THR A 2 22.76 3.64 -19.01
N ILE A 3 22.68 4.28 -17.85
CA ILE A 3 21.68 5.30 -17.56
C ILE A 3 22.28 6.68 -17.89
N ASN A 4 21.44 7.61 -18.33
CA ASN A 4 21.88 8.98 -18.60
C ASN A 4 22.05 9.75 -17.28
N LEU A 5 23.29 9.92 -16.85
CA LEU A 5 23.65 10.65 -15.61
C LEU A 5 23.32 12.15 -15.66
N ASN A 6 23.10 12.72 -16.85
CA ASN A 6 22.66 14.11 -17.03
C ASN A 6 21.14 14.28 -16.90
N SER A 7 20.41 13.23 -16.52
CA SER A 7 19.00 13.34 -16.15
C SER A 7 18.83 14.24 -14.94
N SER A 8 17.93 15.22 -15.02
CA SER A 8 17.61 16.12 -13.91
C SER A 8 17.19 15.36 -12.64
N LEU A 9 16.51 14.23 -12.80
CA LEU A 9 16.14 13.36 -11.68
C LEU A 9 17.37 12.79 -10.97
N LEU A 10 18.35 12.27 -11.72
CA LEU A 10 19.55 11.69 -11.12
C LEU A 10 20.41 12.77 -10.47
N GLN A 11 20.52 13.95 -11.08
CA GLN A 11 21.22 15.08 -10.48
C GLN A 11 20.61 15.47 -9.12
N GLN A 12 19.28 15.57 -9.03
CA GLN A 12 18.59 15.89 -7.78
C GLN A 12 18.82 14.83 -6.69
N VAL A 13 18.75 13.54 -7.04
CA VAL A 13 18.99 12.44 -6.09
C VAL A 13 20.43 12.48 -5.56
N ILE A 14 21.40 12.70 -6.44
CA ILE A 14 22.82 12.80 -6.09
C ILE A 14 23.07 14.00 -5.15
N GLU A 15 22.48 15.15 -5.45
CA GLU A 15 22.59 16.37 -4.63
C GLU A 15 21.99 16.17 -3.22
N ARG A 16 20.88 15.42 -3.11
CA ARG A 16 20.13 15.29 -1.85
C ARG A 16 20.67 14.24 -0.87
N LYS A 17 21.74 13.50 -1.21
CA LYS A 17 22.55 12.56 -0.38
C LYS A 17 21.82 11.50 0.47
N ARG A 18 20.50 11.52 0.60
CA ARG A 18 19.67 10.61 1.40
C ARG A 18 18.54 9.97 0.59
N GLU A 19 18.49 10.25 -0.71
CA GLU A 19 17.52 9.63 -1.61
C GLU A 19 18.12 8.34 -2.19
N VAL A 20 17.32 7.28 -2.19
CA VAL A 20 17.66 5.99 -2.79
C VAL A 20 16.68 5.73 -3.92
N LEU A 21 17.20 5.31 -5.06
CA LEU A 21 16.37 4.88 -6.18
C LEU A 21 16.13 3.38 -6.10
N CYS A 22 14.90 2.97 -6.38
CA CYS A 22 14.50 1.58 -6.38
C CYS A 22 13.77 1.23 -7.67
N ILE A 23 13.94 -0.01 -8.13
CA ILE A 23 13.20 -0.59 -9.26
C ILE A 23 12.11 -1.49 -8.71
N LEU A 24 10.87 -1.24 -9.14
CA LEU A 24 9.74 -2.13 -8.91
C LEU A 24 9.97 -3.46 -9.64
N ARG A 25 9.96 -4.58 -8.91
CA ARG A 25 10.10 -5.92 -9.48
C ARG A 25 8.79 -6.67 -9.56
N GLU A 26 7.97 -6.52 -8.53
CA GLU A 26 6.73 -7.24 -8.39
C GLU A 26 5.70 -6.38 -7.68
N LYS A 27 4.43 -6.64 -7.97
CA LYS A 27 3.31 -5.96 -7.34
C LYS A 27 2.15 -6.92 -7.15
N ILE A 28 1.44 -6.75 -6.04
CA ILE A 28 0.15 -7.37 -5.80
C ILE A 28 -0.90 -6.34 -6.20
N ILE A 29 -1.81 -6.73 -7.09
CA ILE A 29 -2.88 -5.87 -7.58
C ILE A 29 -4.25 -6.46 -7.24
N THR A 30 -5.25 -5.60 -7.10
CA THR A 30 -6.64 -6.03 -7.15
C THR A 30 -6.98 -6.50 -8.56
N THR A 31 -7.70 -7.61 -8.69
CA THR A 31 -8.18 -8.13 -9.98
C THR A 31 -9.59 -7.65 -10.30
N GLN A 32 -10.34 -7.28 -9.26
CA GLN A 32 -11.72 -6.80 -9.35
C GLN A 32 -11.96 -5.69 -8.33
N LYS A 33 -13.13 -5.07 -8.40
CA LYS A 33 -13.56 -4.08 -7.42
C LYS A 33 -13.72 -4.77 -6.05
N CYS A 34 -13.15 -4.17 -5.00
CA CYS A 34 -13.34 -4.64 -3.63
C CYS A 34 -13.62 -3.46 -2.69
N THR A 35 -14.13 -3.78 -1.50
CA THR A 35 -14.61 -2.80 -0.55
C THR A 35 -14.02 -3.09 0.83
N ILE A 36 -13.57 -2.04 1.52
CA ILE A 36 -13.09 -2.07 2.89
C ILE A 36 -14.10 -1.37 3.78
N SER A 37 -14.50 -2.03 4.87
CA SER A 37 -15.40 -1.48 5.88
C SER A 37 -14.73 -1.58 7.27
N GLU A 38 -14.67 -0.47 8.01
CA GLU A 38 -14.27 -0.50 9.42
C GLU A 38 -15.44 -1.00 10.27
N HIS A 39 -15.22 -2.09 11.01
CA HIS A 39 -16.19 -2.59 11.97
C HIS A 39 -15.67 -2.32 13.39
N ILE A 40 -16.23 -1.32 14.07
CA ILE A 40 -15.90 -1.04 15.46
C ILE A 40 -16.63 -2.08 16.32
N GLN A 41 -15.93 -3.12 16.76
CA GLN A 41 -16.42 -3.95 17.87
C GLN A 41 -16.13 -3.21 19.17
N THR A 42 -17.12 -2.50 19.70
CA THR A 42 -17.11 -2.13 21.10
C THR A 42 -17.43 -3.39 21.90
N GLU A 43 -16.41 -4.14 22.32
CA GLU A 43 -16.59 -5.20 23.31
C GLU A 43 -17.06 -4.55 24.63
N GLU A 44 -18.37 -4.41 24.81
CA GLU A 44 -18.95 -4.32 26.14
C GLU A 44 -18.95 -5.73 26.76
N LYS A 45 -17.83 -6.11 27.39
CA LYS A 45 -17.74 -6.82 28.68
C LYS A 45 -16.38 -7.50 28.84
N ILE A 46 -15.45 -6.78 29.47
CA ILE A 46 -14.53 -7.42 30.41
C ILE A 46 -14.75 -6.72 31.75
N SER A 47 -15.37 -7.44 32.69
CA SER A 47 -15.53 -7.02 34.10
C SER A 47 -14.19 -7.11 34.85
N GLY A 48 -13.12 -6.58 34.26
CA GLY A 48 -11.74 -6.69 34.75
C GLY A 48 -10.92 -5.56 34.16
N VAL A 49 -10.22 -4.86 35.05
CA VAL A 49 -9.51 -3.60 34.83
C VAL A 49 -8.59 -3.67 33.59
N MET A 50 -8.75 -2.70 32.69
CA MET A 50 -7.99 -2.45 31.44
C MET A 50 -8.54 -3.14 30.17
N GLY A 51 -9.55 -2.52 29.54
CA GLY A 51 -10.05 -2.93 28.23
C GLY A 51 -9.11 -2.53 27.08
N CYS A 52 -8.58 -3.51 26.35
CA CYS A 52 -7.94 -3.27 25.05
C CYS A 52 -9.02 -3.23 23.97
N SER A 53 -9.36 -2.06 23.43
CA SER A 53 -10.23 -1.97 22.25
C SER A 53 -9.50 -2.53 21.03
N THR A 54 -9.87 -3.72 20.56
CA THR A 54 -9.32 -4.26 19.30
C THR A 54 -10.18 -3.80 18.13
N LYS A 55 -9.57 -3.06 17.18
CA LYS A 55 -10.24 -2.63 15.95
C LYS A 55 -10.13 -3.74 14.90
N ILE A 56 -11.26 -4.23 14.41
CA ILE A 56 -11.31 -5.27 13.37
C ILE A 56 -11.65 -4.62 12.03
N VAL A 57 -10.74 -4.71 11.07
CA VAL A 57 -10.95 -4.27 9.69
C VAL A 57 -11.45 -5.44 8.87
N LYS A 58 -12.65 -5.33 8.28
CA LYS A 58 -13.23 -6.36 7.41
C LYS A 58 -13.03 -5.95 5.94
N VAL A 59 -12.53 -6.89 5.13
CA VAL A 59 -12.33 -6.71 3.69
C VAL A 59 -13.22 -7.70 2.96
N SER A 60 -14.03 -7.23 2.02
CA SER A 60 -14.89 -8.08 1.18
C SER A 60 -14.70 -7.77 -0.30
N VAL A 61 -14.94 -8.78 -1.12
CA VAL A 61 -14.91 -8.68 -2.58
C VAL A 61 -16.35 -8.56 -3.06
N SER A 62 -16.68 -7.52 -3.83
CA SER A 62 -18.05 -7.32 -4.30
C SER A 62 -18.32 -8.19 -5.52
N GLU A 63 -19.17 -9.20 -5.37
CA GLU A 63 -19.74 -9.99 -6.47
C GLU A 63 -21.26 -9.88 -6.38
N ASN A 64 -21.84 -8.85 -7.04
CA ASN A 64 -23.28 -8.61 -7.26
C ASN A 64 -24.26 -9.07 -6.16
N GLY A 65 -23.88 -8.97 -4.88
CA GLY A 65 -24.67 -9.39 -3.74
C GLY A 65 -24.77 -8.22 -2.75
N SER A 66 -25.99 -7.87 -2.38
CA SER A 66 -26.30 -6.75 -1.50
C SER A 66 -25.52 -6.82 -0.18
N MET A 67 -24.56 -5.92 -0.01
CA MET A 67 -23.88 -5.71 1.26
C MET A 67 -24.87 -5.05 2.23
N MET A 68 -25.29 -5.76 3.29
CA MET A 68 -25.98 -5.15 4.43
C MET A 68 -25.07 -4.08 5.05
N LYS A 69 -25.64 -2.90 5.28
CA LYS A 69 -24.94 -1.62 5.31
C LYS A 69 -25.01 -0.98 6.70
N ASP A 70 -24.30 -1.57 7.66
CA ASP A 70 -24.20 -1.07 9.05
C ASP A 70 -22.77 -0.62 9.40
N SER A 71 -22.12 0.18 8.53
CA SER A 71 -20.77 0.69 8.81
C SER A 71 -20.59 2.11 8.26
N SER A 72 -20.03 3.00 9.08
CA SER A 72 -19.96 4.45 8.84
C SER A 72 -18.84 4.88 7.88
N VAL A 73 -17.94 3.98 7.48
CA VAL A 73 -16.91 4.27 6.47
C VAL A 73 -16.73 3.06 5.55
N ILE A 74 -17.00 3.27 4.26
CA ILE A 74 -16.83 2.30 3.18
C ILE A 74 -15.81 2.89 2.20
N LEU A 75 -14.64 2.24 2.06
CA LEU A 75 -13.64 2.58 1.03
C LEU A 75 -13.76 1.58 -0.11
N GLU A 76 -13.95 2.08 -1.33
CA GLU A 76 -13.97 1.25 -2.54
C GLU A 76 -12.60 1.26 -3.22
N ILE A 77 -12.10 0.08 -3.60
CA ILE A 77 -10.84 -0.11 -4.32
C ILE A 77 -11.16 -0.65 -5.73
N PRO A 78 -10.82 0.08 -6.80
CA PRO A 78 -11.03 -0.39 -8.17
C PRO A 78 -10.13 -1.59 -8.54
N PRO A 79 -10.47 -2.32 -9.62
CA PRO A 79 -9.56 -3.28 -10.25
C PRO A 79 -8.21 -2.65 -10.66
N ALA A 80 -7.17 -3.47 -10.78
CA ALA A 80 -5.80 -3.10 -11.14
C ALA A 80 -5.11 -2.10 -10.19
N THR A 81 -5.60 -1.97 -8.95
CA THR A 81 -4.97 -1.14 -7.91
C THR A 81 -3.84 -1.91 -7.24
N THR A 82 -2.64 -1.34 -7.20
CA THR A 82 -1.49 -1.93 -6.47
C THR A 82 -1.69 -1.79 -4.96
N ILE A 83 -1.73 -2.91 -4.25
CA ILE A 83 -1.89 -2.95 -2.79
C ILE A 83 -0.60 -3.24 -2.03
N ALA A 84 0.38 -3.86 -2.70
CA ALA A 84 1.71 -4.11 -2.17
C ALA A 84 2.72 -4.24 -3.32
N TYR A 85 3.99 -4.00 -3.03
CA TYR A 85 5.05 -4.09 -4.02
C TYR A 85 6.38 -4.54 -3.43
N GLY A 86 7.15 -5.26 -4.25
CA GLY A 86 8.53 -5.63 -3.98
C GLY A 86 9.48 -4.82 -4.87
N VAL A 87 10.54 -4.29 -4.27
CA VAL A 87 11.54 -3.47 -4.97
C VAL A 87 12.95 -4.04 -4.80
N ILE A 88 13.84 -3.62 -5.70
CA ILE A 88 15.29 -3.69 -5.50
C ILE A 88 15.90 -2.31 -5.53
N GLU A 89 16.94 -2.09 -4.74
CA GLU A 89 17.74 -0.88 -4.81
C GLU A 89 18.47 -0.79 -6.15
N LEU A 90 18.49 0.40 -6.75
CA LEU A 90 19.18 0.71 -7.98
C LEU A 90 20.57 1.29 -7.65
N PHE A 91 21.60 0.48 -7.86
CA PHE A 91 22.98 0.93 -7.74
C PHE A 91 23.53 1.40 -9.08
N ILE A 92 23.96 2.67 -9.16
CA ILE A 92 24.49 3.27 -10.38
C ILE A 92 25.97 3.58 -10.18
N LYS A 93 26.82 2.98 -11.00
CA LYS A 93 28.26 3.31 -11.03
C LYS A 93 28.47 4.69 -11.65
N GLN A 94 29.61 5.32 -11.37
CA GLN A 94 30.02 6.58 -12.02
C GLN A 94 30.07 6.50 -13.56
N SER A 95 30.23 5.29 -14.13
CA SER A 95 30.15 5.04 -15.56
C SER A 95 28.72 5.00 -16.13
N GLY A 96 27.70 5.16 -15.28
CA GLY A 96 26.29 5.02 -15.62
C GLY A 96 25.82 3.57 -15.74
N GLN A 97 26.69 2.58 -15.52
CA GLN A 97 26.31 1.17 -15.46
C GLN A 97 25.49 0.88 -14.20
N PHE A 98 24.46 0.05 -14.37
CA PHE A 98 23.54 -0.38 -13.33
C PHE A 98 23.08 -1.81 -13.59
#